data_AF-A0A8R1ELV1-F1
#
_entry.id   AF-A0A8R1ELV1-F1
#
_cell.length_a   1.000
_cell.length_b   1.000
_cell.length_c   1.000
_cell.angle_alpha   90.00
_cell.angle_beta   90.00
_cell.angle_gamma   90.00
#
_symmetry.space_group_name_H-M   'P 1'
#
loop_
_entity.id
_entity.type
_entity.pdbx_description
1 polymer ?
#
loop_
_entity_poly.entity_id
_entity_poly.type
_entity_poly.pdbx_seq_one_letter_code
_entity_poly.pdbx_strand_id
1 'polypeptide(L)' 'MPLFGLRFAHFDEDEKAQKNTFTRWINFHLEEHSSSGRIEDLFEDIRDGVLLCHLIEVLTGEALVSFLVF' A
#
# COMPACT_ATOMS: atom_id res chain seq x y z
N MET A 1 -6.22 -30.64 22.12
CA MET A 1 -6.22 -29.23 21.63
C MET A 1 -6.12 -29.27 20.12
N PRO A 2 -7.11 -28.76 19.36
CA PRO A 2 -7.11 -28.95 17.91
C PRO A 2 -6.15 -27.96 17.23
N LEU A 3 -5.32 -28.47 16.32
CA LEU A 3 -4.34 -27.75 15.50
C LEU A 3 -4.95 -26.67 14.57
N PHE A 4 -6.28 -26.58 14.49
CA PHE A 4 -6.97 -25.59 13.68
C PHE A 4 -6.63 -24.14 14.09
N GLY A 5 -6.51 -23.85 15.39
CA GLY A 5 -6.20 -22.49 15.87
C GLY A 5 -4.81 -21.98 15.46
N LEU A 6 -3.82 -22.87 15.39
CA LEU A 6 -2.47 -22.53 14.94
C LEU A 6 -2.41 -22.17 13.46
N ARG A 7 -3.22 -22.83 12.62
CA ARG A 7 -3.25 -22.54 11.18
C ARG A 7 -3.91 -21.19 10.88
N PHE A 8 -4.99 -20.83 11.59
CA PHE A 8 -5.62 -19.52 11.44
C PHE A 8 -4.73 -18.38 11.93
N ALA A 9 -4.05 -18.55 13.07
CA ALA A 9 -3.13 -17.53 13.58
C ALA A 9 -1.97 -17.24 12.62
N HIS A 10 -1.43 -18.26 11.93
CA HIS A 10 -0.38 -18.07 10.93
C HIS A 10 -0.86 -17.22 9.74
N PHE A 11 -2.12 -17.41 9.29
CA PHE A 11 -2.69 -16.59 8.22
C PHE A 11 -2.83 -15.12 8.64
N ASP A 12 -3.29 -14.84 9.85
CA ASP A 12 -3.44 -13.47 10.36
C ASP A 12 -2.08 -12.77 10.51
N GLU A 13 -1.06 -13.51 10.95
CA GLU A 13 0.32 -13.01 11.05
C GLU A 13 0.93 -12.72 9.67
N ASP A 14 0.73 -13.61 8.70
CA ASP A 14 1.20 -13.43 7.33
C ASP A 14 0.53 -12.22 6.67
N GLU A 15 -0.79 -12.07 6.83
CA GLU A 15 -1.54 -10.95 6.29
C GLU A 15 -1.06 -9.62 6.88
N LYS A 16 -0.83 -9.58 8.20
CA LYS A 16 -0.27 -8.40 8.87
C LYS A 16 1.16 -8.11 8.42
N ALA A 17 1.99 -9.13 8.22
CA ALA A 17 3.35 -8.97 7.73
C ALA A 17 3.38 -8.41 6.30
N GLN A 18 2.50 -8.91 5.43
CA GLN A 18 2.32 -8.39 4.07
C GLN A 18 1.82 -6.94 4.10
N LYS A 19 0.77 -6.63 4.86
CA LYS A 19 0.25 -5.26 5.02
C LYS A 19 1.35 -4.30 5.46
N ASN A 20 2.14 -4.66 6.48
CA ASN A 20 3.23 -3.84 6.98
C ASN A 20 4.34 -3.63 5.93
N THR A 21 4.67 -4.68 5.18
CA THR A 21 5.69 -4.62 4.14
C THR A 21 5.27 -3.66 3.04
N PHE A 22 4.04 -3.80 2.51
CA PHE A 22 3.50 -2.89 1.50
C PHE A 22 3.38 -1.46 2.01
N THR A 23 2.89 -1.26 3.23
CA THR A 23 2.77 0.08 3.84
C THR A 23 4.13 0.79 3.92
N ARG A 24 5.18 0.10 4.37
CA ARG A 24 6.53 0.67 4.44
C ARG A 24 7.10 0.95 3.06
N TRP A 25 6.90 0.03 2.12
CA TRP A 25 7.42 0.18 0.78
C TRP A 25 6.78 1.37 0.05
N ILE A 26 5.47 1.57 0.18
CA ILE A 26 4.81 2.74 -0.42
C ILE A 26 5.28 4.03 0.26
N ASN A 27 5.35 4.08 1.59
CA ASN A 27 5.84 5.27 2.31
C ASN A 27 7.27 5.65 1.90
N PHE A 28 8.15 4.67 1.68
CA PHE A 28 9.51 4.92 1.17
C PHE A 28 9.49 5.65 -0.18
N HIS A 29 8.68 5.18 -1.13
CA HIS A 29 8.56 5.80 -2.45
C HIS A 29 7.91 7.19 -2.42
N LEU A 30 6.89 7.38 -1.58
CA LEU A 30 6.23 8.68 -1.41
C LEU A 30 7.17 9.74 -0.81
N GLU A 31 7.98 9.34 0.18
CA GLU A 31 9.00 10.20 0.80
C GLU A 31 10.12 10.56 -0.19
N GLU A 32 10.61 9.59 -0.96
CA GLU A 32 11.67 9.80 -1.97
C GLU A 32 11.25 10.82 -3.05
N HIS A 33 9.98 10.81 -3.45
CA HIS A 33 9.44 11.70 -4.48
C HIS A 33 8.82 12.99 -3.93
N SER A 34 9.11 13.35 -2.66
CA SER A 34 8.66 14.59 -2.01
C SER A 34 7.13 14.78 -1.97
N SER A 35 6.37 13.69 -2.05
CA SER A 35 4.93 13.73 -1.90
C SER A 35 4.58 13.69 -0.41
N SER A 36 3.78 14.65 0.08
CA SER A 36 3.42 14.76 1.51
C SER A 36 2.44 13.69 2.01
N GLY A 37 2.25 12.59 1.28
CA GLY A 37 1.35 11.50 1.63
C GLY A 37 2.05 10.44 2.47
N ARG A 38 1.50 10.12 3.65
CA ARG A 38 1.91 8.96 4.44
C ARG A 38 0.71 8.02 4.56
N ILE A 39 0.91 6.76 4.19
CA ILE A 39 -0.08 5.71 4.44
C ILE A 39 -0.07 5.38 5.93
N GLU A 40 -1.24 5.45 6.54
CA GLU A 40 -1.52 5.00 7.91
C GLU A 40 -2.35 3.71 7.90
N ASP A 41 -3.34 3.60 7.01
CA ASP A 41 -4.07 2.36 6.77
C ASP A 41 -4.10 2.02 5.27
N LEU A 42 -3.26 1.06 4.89
CA LEU A 42 -3.13 0.59 3.51
C LEU A 42 -4.46 0.35 2.80
N PHE A 43 -5.49 -0.21 3.46
CA PHE A 43 -6.74 -0.56 2.78
C PHE A 43 -7.70 0.62 2.64
N GLU A 44 -7.64 1.60 3.54
CA GLU A 44 -8.42 2.82 3.44
C GLU A 44 -7.76 3.78 2.45
N ASP A 45 -6.44 3.96 2.57
CA ASP A 45 -5.68 4.98 1.83
C ASP A 45 -5.52 4.67 0.34
N ILE A 46 -5.63 3.40 -0.07
CA ILE A 46 -5.61 3.00 -1.50
C ILE A 46 -7.00 2.89 -2.12
N ARG A 47 -8.08 3.01 -1.34
CA ARG A 47 -9.44 2.63 -1.75
C ARG A 47 -9.96 3.42 -2.94
N ASP A 48 -9.69 4.71 -2.98
CA ASP A 48 -10.15 5.61 -4.05
C ASP A 48 -9.28 5.53 -5.31
N GLY A 49 -8.16 4.78 -5.25
CA GLY A 49 -7.22 4.58 -6.34
C GLY A 49 -6.27 5.75 -6.60
N VAL A 50 -6.44 6.90 -5.94
CA VAL A 50 -5.59 8.09 -6.17
C VAL A 50 -4.14 7.80 -5.82
N LEU A 51 -3.93 7.10 -4.70
CA LEU A 51 -2.60 6.75 -4.25
C LEU A 51 -1.93 5.71 -5.17
N LEU A 52 -2.71 4.80 -5.75
CA LEU A 52 -2.20 3.84 -6.73
C LEU A 52 -1.74 4.54 -8.00
N CYS A 53 -2.47 5.55 -8.47
CA CYS A 53 -2.05 6.38 -9.60
C CYS A 53 -0.71 7.06 -9.31
N HIS A 54 -0.57 7.76 -8.18
CA HIS A 54 0.69 8.41 -7.80
C HIS A 54 1.84 7.41 -7.69
N LEU A 55 1.59 6.24 -7.10
CA LEU A 55 2.60 5.18 -7.00
C LEU A 55 3.07 4.71 -8.39
N ILE A 56 2.16 4.57 -9.36
CA ILE A 56 2.55 4.22 -10.72
C ILE A 56 3.41 5.31 -11.33
N GLU A 57 3.03 6.59 -11.20
CA GLU A 57 3.82 7.73 -11.71
C GLU A 57 5.25 7.74 -11.14
N VAL A 58 5.37 7.52 -9.83
CA VAL A 58 6.64 7.44 -9.12
C VAL A 58 7.50 6.29 -9.64
N LEU A 59 6.91 5.10 -9.82
CA LEU A 59 7.64 3.91 -10.28
C LEU A 59 8.03 3.97 -11.76
N THR A 60 7.22 4.61 -12.61
CA THR A 60 7.49 4.71 -14.05
C THR A 60 8.28 5.96 -14.42
N GLY A 61 8.28 6.98 -13.58
CA GLY A 61 8.85 8.30 -13.88
C GLY A 61 8.04 9.09 -14.92
N GLU A 62 6.80 8.68 -15.19
CA GLU A 62 5.91 9.25 -16.20
C GLU A 62 4.68 9.83 -15.51
N ALA A 63 4.23 11.01 -15.91
CA ALA A 63 3.04 11.61 -15.34
C ALA A 63 1.76 10.99 -15.94
N LEU A 64 0.85 10.51 -15.10
CA LEU A 64 -0.46 9.97 -15.44
C LEU A 64 -1.54 11.08 -15.55
N VAL A 65 -1.12 12.31 -15.86
CA VAL A 65 -1.93 13.55 -15.99
C VAL A 65 -3.20 13.44 -16.86
N SER A 66 -3.45 12.31 -17.50
CA SER A 66 -4.66 12.02 -18.27
C SER A 66 -5.83 11.43 -17.47
N PHE A 67 -5.64 10.90 -16.25
CA PHE A 67 -6.75 10.24 -15.51
C PHE A 67 -7.44 11.11 -14.44
N LEU A 68 -6.82 12.22 -14.01
CA LEU A 68 -7.34 13.11 -12.95
C LEU A 68 -8.18 14.30 -13.46
N VAL A 69 -8.47 14.38 -14.77
CA VAL A 69 -9.25 15.47 -15.40
C VAL A 69 -10.73 15.09 -15.61
N PHE A 70 -11.22 14.00 -15.01
CA PHE A 70 -12.61 13.56 -15.14
C PHE A 70 -13.31 13.42 -13.78
#